data_AF-A0A0F0LL47-F1
#
_entry.id   AF-A0A0F0LL47-F1
#
_cell.length_a   1.000
_cell.length_b   1.000
_cell.length_c   1.000
_cell.angle_alpha   90.00
_cell.angle_beta   90.00
_cell.angle_gamma   90.00
#
_symmetry.space_group_name_H-M   'P 1'
#
loop_
_entity.id
_entity.type
_entity.pdbx_description
1 polymer ?
#
loop_
_entity_poly.entity_id
_entity_poly.type
_entity_poly.pdbx_seq_one_letter_code
_entity_poly.pdbx_strand_id
1 'polypeptide(L)'
;MVQSAGVQAPGARSRRARAARRRAPLWSDLVLLSIVGVVLVGALAAGGLTAYREFYSPSAFVTRYLTLLSEGRAADALQLPGVALSHGDLDSDSFRSASDALLRRDALGTLTDITVTDEHPDGDVTSVTVQYKAGGHLGSSTFRVAQDGWIGVAPAWEFAQSPLAVISLTVRGSDRFSVNGFDLDRRQVAAQGADSSALDPVPMLVFSPGLYSVSVKTSTATAKGMGVLADKPLADVPLDVQATPTEAFVKIVQQRVNEFLSKCTTQQVLQPTGCPFGYAVPNRVIDGPTWSMVTNPDITLQPDAEGWKIAPTPATAHVQLEVKSLYDGSVSHVDQDVPFDVDGTIRFLPDGSASISITSPEQSAPPPGSEG
;
A
#
# COMPACT_ATOMS: atom_id res chain seq x y z
N MET A 1 -78.33 105.87 9.72
CA MET A 1 -78.79 106.76 10.80
C MET A 1 -78.81 105.96 12.10
N VAL A 2 -78.16 106.52 13.14
CA VAL A 2 -78.28 106.23 14.59
C VAL A 2 -77.84 104.82 15.05
N GLN A 3 -76.62 104.63 15.57
CA GLN A 3 -76.12 104.91 16.93
C GLN A 3 -76.85 104.13 18.04
N SER A 4 -76.16 103.20 18.72
CA SER A 4 -76.18 103.07 20.19
C SER A 4 -75.13 102.07 20.66
N ALA A 5 -74.47 102.44 21.75
CA ALA A 5 -73.29 101.82 22.32
C ALA A 5 -73.61 101.10 23.63
N GLY A 6 -72.86 100.01 23.87
CA GLY A 6 -72.28 99.64 25.17
C GLY A 6 -73.15 98.87 26.18
N VAL A 7 -72.63 97.73 26.66
CA VAL A 7 -72.15 97.51 28.06
C VAL A 7 -71.60 96.06 28.20
N GLN A 8 -70.57 95.93 29.05
CA GLN A 8 -69.67 94.80 29.38
C GLN A 8 -70.39 93.57 29.99
N ALA A 9 -69.87 92.33 30.14
CA ALA A 9 -68.55 91.83 30.58
C ALA A 9 -68.47 90.27 30.33
N PRO A 10 -67.56 89.46 30.94
CA PRO A 10 -66.21 89.17 30.42
C PRO A 10 -65.87 87.67 30.24
N GLY A 11 -64.87 87.40 29.39
CA GLY A 11 -63.74 86.51 29.70
C GLY A 11 -63.94 85.00 29.82
N ALA A 12 -63.57 84.26 28.76
CA ALA A 12 -63.04 82.90 28.90
C ALA A 12 -61.74 82.78 28.08
N ARG A 13 -60.62 82.71 28.80
CA ARG A 13 -59.26 82.57 28.26
C ARG A 13 -59.08 81.18 27.65
N SER A 14 -58.89 81.10 26.33
CA SER A 14 -58.47 79.89 25.62
C SER A 14 -57.00 79.56 25.97
N ARG A 15 -56.78 78.62 26.89
CA ARG A 15 -55.44 78.07 27.15
C ARG A 15 -55.04 77.14 26.00
N ARG A 16 -54.15 77.62 25.12
CA ARG A 16 -53.34 76.78 24.23
C ARG A 16 -52.42 75.92 25.09
N ALA A 17 -52.71 74.62 25.19
CA ALA A 17 -51.78 73.66 25.77
C ALA A 17 -50.60 73.48 24.79
N ARG A 18 -49.44 74.07 25.12
CA ARG A 18 -48.16 73.71 24.51
C ARG A 18 -47.86 72.28 24.94
N ALA A 19 -47.91 71.33 23.99
CA ALA A 19 -47.40 69.99 24.20
C ALA A 19 -45.89 70.09 24.46
N ALA A 20 -45.50 70.02 25.72
CA ALA A 20 -44.11 69.85 26.10
C ALA A 20 -43.66 68.49 25.56
N ARG A 21 -42.74 68.49 24.59
CA ARG A 21 -41.97 67.30 24.22
C ARG A 21 -41.31 66.79 25.50
N ARG A 22 -41.88 65.74 26.08
CA ARG A 22 -41.25 65.01 27.18
C ARG A 22 -39.91 64.53 26.64
N ARG A 23 -38.82 65.10 27.14
CA ARG A 23 -37.48 64.53 26.95
C ARG A 23 -37.56 63.11 27.51
N ALA A 24 -37.42 62.10 26.65
CA ALA A 24 -37.28 60.73 27.11
C ALA A 24 -36.14 60.70 28.14
N PRO A 25 -36.31 60.01 29.28
CA PRO A 25 -35.24 59.95 30.26
C PRO A 25 -34.07 59.21 29.62
N LEU A 26 -32.89 59.84 29.57
CA LEU A 26 -31.64 59.26 29.07
C LEU A 26 -31.35 57.84 29.59
N TRP A 27 -31.91 57.50 30.76
CA TRP A 27 -31.87 56.16 31.33
C TRP A 27 -32.55 55.09 30.45
N SER A 28 -33.68 55.41 29.79
CA SER A 28 -34.35 54.47 28.89
C SER A 28 -33.52 54.15 27.64
N ASP A 29 -32.82 55.14 27.08
CA ASP A 29 -31.89 54.93 25.96
C ASP A 29 -30.64 54.15 26.39
N LEU A 30 -30.12 54.39 27.61
CA LEU A 30 -29.01 53.61 28.17
C LEU A 30 -29.39 52.15 28.47
N VAL A 31 -30.62 51.90 28.94
CA VAL A 31 -31.15 50.54 29.13
C VAL A 31 -31.32 49.85 27.79
N LEU A 32 -31.83 50.54 26.77
CA LEU A 32 -31.97 49.98 25.43
C LEU A 32 -30.59 49.64 24.81
N LEU A 33 -29.62 50.54 24.92
CA LEU A 33 -28.26 50.33 24.42
C LEU A 33 -27.54 49.19 25.16
N SER A 34 -27.75 49.04 26.48
CA SER A 34 -27.17 47.92 27.23
C SER A 34 -27.82 46.58 26.87
N ILE A 35 -29.15 46.54 26.66
CA ILE A 35 -29.83 45.34 26.15
C ILE A 35 -29.29 44.97 24.75
N VAL A 36 -29.19 45.94 23.84
CA VAL A 36 -28.60 45.73 22.52
C VAL A 36 -27.17 45.23 22.63
N GLY A 37 -26.35 45.83 23.50
CA GLY A 37 -24.98 45.39 23.77
C GLY A 37 -24.90 43.94 24.24
N VAL A 38 -25.74 43.54 25.21
CA VAL A 38 -25.80 42.15 25.71
C VAL A 38 -26.27 41.18 24.63
N VAL A 39 -27.27 41.55 23.83
CA VAL A 39 -27.74 40.70 22.71
C VAL A 39 -26.65 40.55 21.65
N LEU A 40 -25.91 41.62 21.35
CA LEU A 40 -24.83 41.62 20.35
C LEU A 40 -23.64 40.79 20.84
N VAL A 41 -23.26 40.91 22.12
CA VAL A 41 -22.26 40.05 22.75
C VAL A 41 -22.72 38.59 22.78
N GLY A 42 -23.99 38.32 23.09
CA GLY A 42 -24.56 36.98 23.06
C GLY A 42 -24.55 36.37 21.65
N ALA A 43 -24.91 37.16 20.64
CA ALA A 43 -24.86 36.74 19.24
C ALA A 43 -23.43 36.49 18.75
N LEU A 44 -22.47 37.34 19.14
CA LEU A 44 -21.04 37.16 18.84
C LEU A 44 -20.46 35.94 19.58
N ALA A 45 -20.85 35.71 20.83
CA ALA A 45 -20.41 34.54 21.60
C ALA A 45 -21.00 33.24 21.04
N ALA A 46 -22.28 33.23 20.68
CA ALA A 46 -22.93 32.09 20.05
C ALA A 46 -22.33 31.81 18.67
N GLY A 47 -22.17 32.84 17.83
CA GLY A 47 -21.53 32.73 16.51
C GLY A 47 -20.05 32.34 16.59
N GLY A 48 -19.33 32.84 17.60
CA GLY A 48 -17.94 32.49 17.88
C GLY A 48 -17.80 31.03 18.33
N LEU A 49 -18.71 30.54 19.17
CA LEU A 49 -18.71 29.14 19.61
C LEU A 49 -19.05 28.17 18.48
N THR A 50 -19.98 28.51 17.59
CA THR A 50 -20.28 27.71 16.41
C THR A 50 -19.11 27.70 15.43
N ALA A 51 -18.53 28.87 15.13
CA ALA A 51 -17.36 28.95 14.25
C ALA A 51 -16.14 28.22 14.83
N TYR A 52 -15.94 28.30 16.14
CA TYR A 52 -14.90 27.54 16.84
C TYR A 52 -15.08 26.03 16.65
N ARG A 53 -16.30 25.52 16.90
CA ARG A 53 -16.60 24.08 16.78
C ARG A 53 -16.45 23.57 15.35
N GLU A 54 -16.86 24.36 14.37
CA GLU A 54 -16.83 23.97 12.95
C GLU A 54 -15.43 24.07 12.32
N PHE A 55 -14.62 25.05 12.70
CA PHE A 55 -13.37 25.36 11.97
C PHE A 55 -12.09 25.29 12.81
N TYR A 56 -12.18 25.38 14.14
CA TYR A 56 -11.02 25.54 15.02
C TYR A 56 -10.99 24.52 16.17
N SER A 57 -11.82 23.48 16.11
CA SER A 57 -11.84 22.39 17.07
C SER A 57 -10.84 21.28 16.71
N PRO A 58 -10.45 20.42 17.67
CA PRO A 58 -9.72 19.17 17.42
C PRO A 58 -10.36 18.34 16.31
N SER A 59 -11.69 18.19 16.37
CA SER A 59 -12.47 17.47 15.38
C SER A 59 -12.45 18.11 13.99
N ALA A 60 -12.48 19.43 13.90
CA ALA A 60 -12.35 20.15 12.63
C ALA A 60 -10.97 19.94 12.00
N PHE A 61 -9.91 19.91 12.81
CA PHE A 61 -8.56 19.63 12.34
C PHE A 61 -8.42 18.21 11.76
N VAL A 62 -8.91 17.20 12.47
CA VAL A 62 -8.92 15.81 11.98
C VAL A 62 -9.80 15.67 10.72
N THR A 63 -10.97 16.29 10.71
CA THR A 63 -11.87 16.28 9.54
C THR A 63 -11.22 16.93 8.31
N ARG A 64 -10.45 18.02 8.51
CA ARG A 64 -9.68 18.66 7.43
C ARG A 64 -8.64 17.70 6.84
N TYR A 65 -7.89 16.99 7.67
CA TYR A 65 -6.95 15.97 7.21
C TYR A 65 -7.65 14.90 6.36
N LEU A 66 -8.76 14.34 6.84
CA LEU A 66 -9.52 13.31 6.12
C LEU A 66 -10.14 13.83 4.82
N THR A 67 -10.54 15.10 4.80
CA THR A 67 -11.05 15.77 3.59
C THR A 67 -9.94 15.92 2.54
N LEU A 68 -8.71 16.26 2.95
CA LEU A 68 -7.58 16.29 2.02
C LEU A 68 -7.32 14.91 1.42
N LEU A 69 -7.43 13.84 2.21
CA LEU A 69 -7.30 12.47 1.69
C LEU A 69 -8.44 12.11 0.73
N SER A 70 -9.70 12.44 1.05
CA SER A 70 -10.84 12.14 0.19
C SER A 70 -10.80 12.91 -1.14
N GLU A 71 -10.24 14.13 -1.14
CA GLU A 71 -9.98 14.94 -2.34
C GLU A 71 -8.73 14.51 -3.12
N GLY A 72 -7.97 13.52 -2.62
CA GLY A 72 -6.73 13.05 -3.24
C GLY A 72 -5.55 14.02 -3.10
N ARG A 73 -5.62 14.95 -2.15
CA ARG A 73 -4.61 16.00 -1.90
C ARG A 73 -3.55 15.53 -0.90
N ALA A 74 -2.88 14.43 -1.23
CA ALA A 74 -1.86 13.80 -0.39
C ALA A 74 -0.75 14.77 0.05
N ALA A 75 -0.23 15.58 -0.88
CA ALA A 75 0.83 16.54 -0.60
C ALA A 75 0.41 17.59 0.44
N ASP A 76 -0.84 18.06 0.37
CA ASP A 76 -1.37 19.03 1.33
C ASP A 76 -1.62 18.39 2.70
N ALA A 77 -2.04 17.11 2.71
CA ALA A 77 -2.22 16.35 3.96
C ALA A 77 -0.89 16.19 4.71
N LEU A 78 0.22 15.94 4.01
CA LEU A 78 1.56 15.83 4.61
C LEU A 78 2.06 17.14 5.25
N GLN A 79 1.56 18.28 4.79
CA GLN A 79 1.94 19.59 5.32
C GLN A 79 1.18 19.95 6.60
N LEU A 80 0.19 19.15 7.01
CA LEU A 80 -0.50 19.39 8.27
C LEU A 80 0.44 19.10 9.46
N PRO A 81 0.42 19.94 10.51
CA PRO A 81 1.26 19.75 11.69
C PRO A 81 1.10 18.37 12.33
N GLY A 82 2.22 17.72 12.61
CA GLY A 82 2.28 16.37 13.18
C GLY A 82 1.97 15.23 12.21
N VAL A 83 1.71 15.49 10.91
CA VAL A 83 1.50 14.39 9.95
C VAL A 83 2.81 13.70 9.56
N ALA A 84 3.82 14.48 9.19
CA ALA A 84 5.15 13.94 8.93
C ALA A 84 5.72 13.26 10.20
N LEU A 85 6.47 12.18 10.01
CA LEU A 85 7.10 11.47 11.12
C LEU A 85 8.05 12.38 11.88
N SER A 86 7.91 12.42 13.20
CA SER A 86 8.83 13.06 14.12
C SER A 86 9.94 12.10 14.55
N HIS A 87 10.99 12.61 15.20
CA HIS A 87 12.05 11.76 15.74
C HIS A 87 11.54 10.69 16.72
N GLY A 88 10.45 10.96 17.45
CA GLY A 88 9.84 9.99 18.38
C GLY A 88 9.04 8.89 17.69
N ASP A 89 8.63 9.07 16.43
CA ASP A 89 7.86 8.07 15.68
C ASP A 89 8.78 7.00 15.03
N LEU A 90 10.09 7.19 15.07
CA LEU A 90 11.10 6.35 14.42
C LEU A 90 11.66 5.24 15.32
N ASP A 91 10.89 4.82 16.33
CA ASP A 91 11.32 3.84 17.32
C ASP A 91 11.50 2.43 16.72
N SER A 92 10.71 2.07 15.70
CA SER A 92 10.85 0.79 15.00
C SER A 92 11.78 0.88 13.77
N ASP A 93 12.40 -0.25 13.42
CA ASP A 93 13.19 -0.38 12.20
C ASP A 93 12.34 -0.19 10.93
N SER A 94 11.07 -0.61 10.96
CA SER A 94 10.15 -0.49 9.83
C SER A 94 9.86 0.98 9.50
N PHE A 95 9.58 1.83 10.49
CA PHE A 95 9.39 3.27 10.26
C PHE A 95 10.69 3.97 9.81
N ARG A 96 11.86 3.59 10.35
CA ARG A 96 13.16 4.16 9.95
C ARG A 96 13.54 3.88 8.50
N SER A 97 13.15 2.71 7.99
CA SER A 97 13.52 2.23 6.65
C SER A 97 12.38 2.34 5.64
N ALA A 98 11.22 2.87 6.04
CA ALA A 98 10.04 2.93 5.20
C ALA A 98 10.20 3.91 4.03
N SER A 99 9.82 3.46 2.84
CA SER A 99 9.73 4.32 1.67
C SER A 99 8.49 5.23 1.74
N ASP A 100 8.63 6.49 1.32
CA ASP A 100 7.53 7.46 1.19
C ASP A 100 6.77 7.35 -0.14
N ALA A 101 7.11 6.37 -0.99
CA ALA A 101 6.61 6.26 -2.35
C ALA A 101 5.08 6.17 -2.47
N LEU A 102 4.38 5.74 -1.42
CA LEU A 102 2.91 5.67 -1.38
C LEU A 102 2.24 6.92 -0.79
N LEU A 103 2.99 7.91 -0.32
CA LEU A 103 2.45 9.16 0.24
C LEU A 103 2.04 10.15 -0.86
N ARG A 104 1.22 9.68 -1.80
CA ARG A 104 0.82 10.44 -3.00
C ARG A 104 -0.57 10.10 -3.48
N ARG A 105 -1.14 10.99 -4.29
CA ARG A 105 -2.50 10.86 -4.84
C ARG A 105 -2.75 9.51 -5.51
N ASP A 106 -1.84 9.06 -6.36
CA ASP A 106 -2.05 7.86 -7.19
C ASP A 106 -2.11 6.56 -6.36
N ALA A 107 -1.59 6.59 -5.13
CA ALA A 107 -1.64 5.47 -4.20
C ALA A 107 -2.81 5.58 -3.20
N LEU A 108 -3.57 6.69 -3.18
CA LEU A 108 -4.70 6.86 -2.26
C LEU A 108 -5.91 6.05 -2.71
N GLY A 109 -6.52 5.35 -1.75
CA GLY A 109 -7.84 4.75 -1.91
C GLY A 109 -8.95 5.79 -1.78
N THR A 110 -10.18 5.41 -2.16
CA THR A 110 -11.36 6.27 -1.96
C THR A 110 -11.72 6.34 -0.47
N LEU A 111 -11.96 7.55 0.05
CA LEU A 111 -12.41 7.78 1.41
C LEU A 111 -13.69 8.63 1.38
N THR A 112 -14.79 8.13 1.97
CA THR A 112 -16.10 8.80 1.97
C THR A 112 -16.81 8.67 3.32
N ASP A 113 -17.97 9.30 3.47
CA ASP A 113 -18.84 9.20 4.66
C ASP A 113 -18.14 9.48 6.00
N ILE A 114 -17.23 10.46 5.99
CA ILE A 114 -16.45 10.86 7.16
C ILE A 114 -17.37 11.53 8.19
N THR A 115 -17.44 10.97 9.39
CA THR A 115 -18.26 11.49 10.50
C THR A 115 -17.50 11.35 11.81
N VAL A 116 -17.42 12.43 12.58
CA VAL A 116 -16.88 12.39 13.95
C VAL A 116 -17.92 11.76 14.87
N THR A 117 -17.54 10.74 15.62
CA THR A 117 -18.44 10.02 16.53
C THR A 117 -18.12 10.25 18.01
N ASP A 118 -16.87 10.57 18.33
CA ASP A 118 -16.45 10.85 19.70
C ASP A 118 -15.32 11.89 19.72
N GLU A 119 -15.33 12.75 20.73
CA GLU A 119 -14.27 13.70 21.03
C GLU A 119 -14.13 13.77 22.55
N HIS A 120 -12.97 13.34 23.07
CA HIS A 120 -12.71 13.36 24.50
C HIS A 120 -11.31 13.90 24.82
N PRO A 121 -11.21 14.95 25.65
CA PRO A 121 -9.93 15.42 26.20
C PRO A 121 -9.30 14.39 27.14
N ASP A 122 -8.00 14.14 26.99
CA ASP A 122 -7.15 13.25 27.79
C ASP A 122 -5.86 14.00 28.16
N GLY A 123 -5.94 14.80 29.24
CA GLY A 123 -4.85 15.69 29.65
C GLY A 123 -4.60 16.80 28.61
N ASP A 124 -3.36 16.89 28.12
CA ASP A 124 -2.93 17.87 27.11
C ASP A 124 -3.24 17.43 25.67
N VAL A 125 -3.79 16.23 25.48
CA VAL A 125 -4.12 15.64 24.18
C VAL A 125 -5.63 15.46 24.10
N THR A 126 -6.23 15.66 22.93
CA THR A 126 -7.62 15.31 22.65
C THR A 126 -7.67 14.10 21.73
N SER A 127 -8.47 13.10 22.10
CA SER A 127 -8.74 11.95 21.24
C SER A 127 -10.00 12.20 20.43
N VAL A 128 -9.90 12.07 19.10
CA VAL A 128 -11.00 12.25 18.16
C VAL A 128 -11.23 10.94 17.42
N THR A 129 -12.40 10.33 17.61
CA THR A 129 -12.79 9.13 16.89
C THR A 129 -13.70 9.49 15.72
N VAL A 130 -13.32 8.99 14.55
CA VAL A 130 -14.06 9.17 13.30
C VAL A 130 -14.49 7.82 12.74
N GLN A 131 -15.68 7.80 12.14
CA GLN A 131 -16.14 6.74 11.26
C GLN A 131 -16.07 7.21 9.81
N TYR A 132 -15.79 6.28 8.90
CA TYR A 132 -15.65 6.55 7.48
C TYR A 132 -15.89 5.28 6.65
N LYS A 133 -15.96 5.44 5.32
CA LYS A 133 -15.85 4.33 4.37
C LYS A 133 -14.57 4.44 3.56
N ALA A 134 -13.67 3.46 3.69
CA ALA A 134 -12.45 3.34 2.91
C ALA A 134 -12.62 2.23 1.86
N GLY A 135 -12.53 2.57 0.57
CA GLY A 135 -12.82 1.62 -0.51
C GLY A 135 -14.21 0.99 -0.44
N GLY A 136 -15.20 1.70 0.13
CA GLY A 136 -16.55 1.18 0.38
C GLY A 136 -16.72 0.36 1.67
N HIS A 137 -15.64 0.07 2.41
CA HIS A 137 -15.68 -0.65 3.68
C HIS A 137 -15.78 0.31 4.85
N LEU A 138 -16.70 0.06 5.78
CA LEU A 138 -16.84 0.85 7.01
C LEU A 138 -15.63 0.64 7.92
N GLY A 139 -15.03 1.74 8.39
CA GLY A 139 -13.91 1.74 9.33
C GLY A 139 -14.08 2.81 10.39
N SER A 140 -13.27 2.71 11.45
CA SER A 140 -13.21 3.69 12.52
C SER A 140 -11.77 3.87 12.95
N SER A 141 -11.35 5.12 13.16
CA SER A 141 -9.99 5.46 13.60
C SER A 141 -10.04 6.50 14.69
N THR A 142 -9.10 6.42 15.63
CA THR A 142 -8.95 7.42 16.70
C THR A 142 -7.63 8.16 16.50
N PHE A 143 -7.71 9.48 16.42
CA PHE A 143 -6.57 10.37 16.26
C PHE A 143 -6.28 11.10 17.57
N ARG A 144 -5.00 11.21 17.93
CA ARG A 144 -4.53 11.98 19.07
C ARG A 144 -4.00 13.32 18.58
N VAL A 145 -4.60 14.42 19.03
CA VAL A 145 -4.20 15.77 18.64
C VAL A 145 -3.87 16.61 19.85
N ALA A 146 -2.85 17.44 19.77
CA ALA A 146 -2.44 18.36 20.82
C ALA A 146 -2.57 19.80 20.33
N GLN A 147 -2.74 20.73 21.26
CA GLN A 147 -2.73 22.14 20.94
C GLN A 147 -1.28 22.62 20.77
N ASP A 148 -0.94 23.09 19.57
CA ASP A 148 0.36 23.70 19.25
C ASP A 148 0.22 25.23 19.18
N GLY A 149 0.00 25.84 20.35
CA GLY A 149 -0.10 27.28 20.48
C GLY A 149 -1.38 27.88 19.88
N TRP A 150 -1.25 29.08 19.30
CA TRP A 150 -2.37 29.91 18.85
C TRP A 150 -2.07 30.59 17.52
N ILE A 151 -3.04 30.59 16.61
CA ILE A 151 -3.04 31.39 15.39
C ILE A 151 -4.04 32.53 15.59
N GLY A 152 -3.53 33.70 15.97
CA GLY A 152 -4.35 34.85 16.33
C GLY A 152 -5.16 34.58 17.60
N VAL A 153 -6.47 34.38 17.45
CA VAL A 153 -7.41 34.10 18.56
C VAL A 153 -7.93 32.67 18.58
N ALA A 154 -7.47 31.82 17.67
CA ALA A 154 -7.86 30.41 17.58
C ALA A 154 -6.68 29.51 17.99
N PRO A 155 -6.95 28.37 18.66
CA PRO A 155 -5.91 27.39 18.93
C PRO A 155 -5.38 26.82 17.61
N ALA A 156 -4.08 26.60 17.55
CA ALA A 156 -3.48 25.75 16.53
C ALA A 156 -3.46 24.31 17.04
N TRP A 157 -3.67 23.36 16.13
CA TRP A 157 -3.70 21.94 16.44
C TRP A 157 -2.64 21.22 15.60
N GLU A 158 -2.05 20.20 16.21
CA GLU A 158 -1.17 19.26 15.56
C GLU A 158 -1.56 17.83 15.93
N PHE A 159 -1.16 16.87 15.10
CA PHE A 159 -1.20 15.47 15.51
C PHE A 159 -0.12 15.21 16.56
N ALA A 160 -0.55 14.82 17.77
CA ALA A 160 0.36 14.39 18.83
C ALA A 160 1.02 13.04 18.51
N GLN A 161 0.41 12.30 17.59
CA GLN A 161 0.90 11.04 17.03
C GLN A 161 0.65 11.05 15.53
N SER A 162 1.68 10.80 14.72
CA SER A 162 1.52 10.82 13.26
C SER A 162 0.39 9.88 12.80
N PRO A 163 -0.53 10.35 11.92
CA PRO A 163 -1.58 9.55 11.33
C PRO A 163 -1.05 8.70 10.15
N LEU A 164 0.26 8.58 9.98
CA LEU A 164 0.86 7.65 9.04
C LEU A 164 0.92 6.24 9.65
N ALA A 165 0.90 5.24 8.78
CA ALA A 165 1.14 3.84 9.13
C ALA A 165 2.18 3.26 8.16
N VAL A 166 2.67 2.06 8.46
CA VAL A 166 3.57 1.30 7.59
C VAL A 166 2.86 0.04 7.10
N ILE A 167 2.98 -0.24 5.81
CA ILE A 167 2.71 -1.56 5.25
C ILE A 167 4.05 -2.23 4.97
N SER A 168 4.34 -3.31 5.70
CA SER A 168 5.53 -4.14 5.50
C SER A 168 5.21 -5.21 4.45
N LEU A 169 5.46 -4.88 3.18
CA LEU A 169 5.03 -5.69 2.04
C LEU A 169 6.11 -6.68 1.59
N THR A 170 5.77 -7.96 1.51
CA THR A 170 6.56 -8.99 0.83
C THR A 170 5.81 -9.43 -0.43
N VAL A 171 6.42 -9.31 -1.61
CA VAL A 171 5.83 -9.80 -2.88
C VAL A 171 6.67 -10.94 -3.42
N ARG A 172 6.11 -12.15 -3.39
CA ARG A 172 6.78 -13.36 -3.88
C ARG A 172 6.49 -13.56 -5.36
N GLY A 173 7.53 -13.78 -6.15
CA GLY A 173 7.42 -14.06 -7.59
C GLY A 173 7.33 -12.81 -8.48
N SER A 174 7.51 -11.61 -7.92
CA SER A 174 7.68 -10.40 -8.72
C SER A 174 8.37 -9.27 -7.96
N ASP A 175 9.32 -8.60 -8.62
CA ASP A 175 9.84 -7.31 -8.15
C ASP A 175 8.92 -6.14 -8.50
N ARG A 176 7.89 -6.36 -9.33
CA ARG A 176 6.95 -5.31 -9.76
C ARG A 176 5.56 -5.58 -9.24
N PHE A 177 4.97 -4.56 -8.64
CA PHE A 177 3.64 -4.63 -8.06
C PHE A 177 2.97 -3.27 -8.19
N SER A 178 1.67 -3.24 -7.97
CA SER A 178 0.85 -2.03 -8.05
C SER A 178 0.06 -1.89 -6.77
N VAL A 179 0.08 -0.70 -6.17
CA VAL A 179 -0.72 -0.36 -4.99
C VAL A 179 -1.78 0.66 -5.39
N ASN A 180 -3.05 0.29 -5.31
CA ASN A 180 -4.17 1.11 -5.79
C ASN A 180 -4.04 1.57 -7.25
N GLY A 181 -3.28 0.84 -8.07
CA GLY A 181 -3.00 1.18 -9.47
C GLY A 181 -1.71 1.99 -9.69
N PHE A 182 -1.00 2.36 -8.62
CA PHE A 182 0.32 2.98 -8.70
C PHE A 182 1.41 1.90 -8.77
N ASP A 183 2.06 1.81 -9.94
CA ASP A 183 3.09 0.80 -10.21
C ASP A 183 4.42 1.14 -9.54
N LEU A 184 5.00 0.14 -8.90
CA LEU A 184 6.22 0.20 -8.13
C LEU A 184 7.16 -0.95 -8.50
N ASP A 185 8.45 -0.68 -8.30
CA ASP A 185 9.51 -1.67 -8.41
C ASP A 185 10.19 -1.80 -7.05
N ARG A 186 10.19 -3.01 -6.48
CA ARG A 186 10.72 -3.34 -5.16
C ARG A 186 12.14 -2.79 -4.97
N ARG A 187 12.98 -2.89 -6.01
CA ARG A 187 14.39 -2.48 -5.97
C ARG A 187 14.57 -0.96 -5.82
N GLN A 188 13.53 -0.17 -6.11
CA GLN A 188 13.52 1.28 -5.97
C GLN A 188 13.05 1.76 -4.59
N VAL A 189 12.25 0.94 -3.90
CA VAL A 189 11.61 1.31 -2.63
C VAL A 189 12.19 0.56 -1.43
N ALA A 190 12.92 -0.54 -1.65
CA ALA A 190 13.61 -1.27 -0.59
C ALA A 190 14.80 -0.47 -0.04
N ALA A 191 15.03 -0.56 1.27
CA ALA A 191 16.12 0.16 1.95
C ALA A 191 17.53 -0.23 1.43
N GLN A 192 17.72 -1.49 1.04
CA GLN A 192 18.96 -1.99 0.42
C GLN A 192 18.93 -1.92 -1.12
N GLY A 193 17.92 -1.27 -1.70
CA GLY A 193 17.78 -1.10 -3.14
C GLY A 193 17.78 -2.43 -3.91
N ALA A 194 18.63 -2.51 -4.93
CA ALA A 194 18.75 -3.68 -5.80
C ALA A 194 19.33 -4.93 -5.11
N ASP A 195 20.03 -4.77 -3.98
CA ASP A 195 20.67 -5.87 -3.25
C ASP A 195 19.72 -6.55 -2.26
N SER A 196 18.52 -6.00 -2.03
CA SER A 196 17.50 -6.59 -1.16
C SER A 196 17.00 -7.92 -1.73
N SER A 197 16.81 -8.92 -0.87
CA SER A 197 16.20 -10.20 -1.24
C SER A 197 14.72 -10.00 -1.63
N ALA A 198 14.21 -10.80 -2.58
CA ALA A 198 12.79 -10.75 -2.94
C ALA A 198 11.86 -11.20 -1.80
N LEU A 199 12.41 -11.84 -0.77
CA LEU A 199 11.67 -12.28 0.41
C LEU A 199 11.74 -11.29 1.57
N ASP A 200 12.54 -10.23 1.46
CA ASP A 200 12.62 -9.21 2.50
C ASP A 200 11.37 -8.33 2.46
N PRO A 201 10.71 -8.07 3.60
CA PRO A 201 9.64 -7.10 3.66
C PRO A 201 10.13 -5.70 3.29
N VAL A 202 9.39 -5.02 2.43
CA VAL A 202 9.59 -3.61 2.10
C VAL A 202 8.61 -2.77 2.88
N PRO A 203 9.06 -2.02 3.91
CA PRO A 203 8.20 -1.09 4.62
C PRO A 203 7.88 0.13 3.73
N MET A 204 6.61 0.49 3.65
CA MET A 204 6.13 1.67 2.91
C MET A 204 5.19 2.49 3.77
N LEU A 205 5.41 3.80 3.82
CA LEU A 205 4.56 4.74 4.53
C LEU A 205 3.26 4.97 3.78
N VAL A 206 2.17 4.94 4.53
CA VAL A 206 0.81 5.13 4.03
C VAL A 206 0.02 6.06 4.95
N PHE A 207 -0.97 6.76 4.41
CA PHE A 207 -1.91 7.53 5.24
C PHE A 207 -2.92 6.60 5.92
N SER A 208 -3.17 6.86 7.20
CA SER A 208 -4.31 6.30 7.95
C SER A 208 -5.39 7.37 8.10
N PRO A 209 -6.67 7.09 7.80
CA PRO A 209 -7.15 5.80 7.33
C PRO A 209 -7.01 5.66 5.81
N GLY A 210 -6.80 4.43 5.33
CA GLY A 210 -6.76 4.16 3.90
C GLY A 210 -6.84 2.67 3.58
N LEU A 211 -7.52 2.32 2.48
CA LEU A 211 -7.51 0.97 1.93
C LEU A 211 -6.47 0.91 0.82
N TYR A 212 -5.53 -0.02 0.93
CA TYR A 212 -4.43 -0.23 -0.01
C TYR A 212 -4.55 -1.62 -0.62
N SER A 213 -4.88 -1.68 -1.92
CA SER A 213 -4.96 -2.92 -2.68
C SER A 213 -3.66 -3.18 -3.43
N VAL A 214 -2.96 -4.25 -3.08
CA VAL A 214 -1.72 -4.66 -3.73
C VAL A 214 -2.01 -5.74 -4.76
N SER A 215 -1.61 -5.51 -6.01
CA SER A 215 -1.76 -6.46 -7.11
C SER A 215 -0.46 -6.62 -7.89
N VAL A 216 -0.32 -7.74 -8.60
CA VAL A 216 0.79 -7.98 -9.52
C VAL A 216 0.20 -8.25 -10.88
N LYS A 217 0.68 -7.52 -11.90
CA LYS A 217 0.30 -7.74 -13.30
C LYS A 217 1.49 -7.45 -14.19
N THR A 218 2.29 -8.49 -14.44
CA THR A 218 3.45 -8.42 -15.34
C THR A 218 3.29 -9.44 -16.47
N SER A 219 4.24 -9.46 -17.41
CA SER A 219 4.27 -10.49 -18.45
C SER A 219 4.53 -11.90 -17.88
N THR A 220 5.14 -11.99 -16.70
CA THR A 220 5.60 -13.26 -16.09
C THR A 220 4.81 -13.69 -14.88
N ALA A 221 4.17 -12.75 -14.18
CA ALA A 221 3.49 -13.01 -12.91
C ALA A 221 2.16 -12.27 -12.79
N THR A 222 1.22 -12.87 -12.07
CA THR A 222 -0.08 -12.30 -11.71
C THR A 222 -0.46 -12.63 -10.27
N ALA A 223 -1.01 -11.65 -9.55
CA ALA A 223 -1.59 -11.83 -8.21
C ALA A 223 -2.89 -11.04 -8.11
N LYS A 224 -3.95 -11.65 -7.58
CA LYS A 224 -5.21 -10.94 -7.33
C LYS A 224 -5.00 -9.92 -6.21
N GLY A 225 -5.60 -8.75 -6.39
CA GLY A 225 -5.49 -7.62 -5.46
C GLY A 225 -5.84 -8.03 -4.02
N MET A 226 -4.87 -7.97 -3.10
CA MET A 226 -5.13 -8.12 -1.67
C MET A 226 -5.23 -6.73 -1.03
N GLY A 227 -6.36 -6.45 -0.41
CA GLY A 227 -6.62 -5.18 0.28
C GLY A 227 -6.17 -5.24 1.73
N VAL A 228 -5.44 -4.21 2.17
CA VAL A 228 -5.14 -3.95 3.59
C VAL A 228 -5.75 -2.62 3.98
N LEU A 229 -6.51 -2.62 5.07
CA LEU A 229 -7.00 -1.40 5.70
C LEU A 229 -5.97 -0.94 6.72
N ALA A 230 -5.35 0.21 6.47
CA ALA A 230 -4.60 0.93 7.50
C ALA A 230 -5.58 1.86 8.20
N ASP A 231 -6.06 1.47 9.38
CA ASP A 231 -7.06 2.20 10.19
C ASP A 231 -6.50 2.71 11.53
N LYS A 232 -5.24 2.40 11.84
CA LYS A 232 -4.60 2.80 13.09
C LYS A 232 -3.34 3.64 12.85
N PRO A 233 -3.24 4.84 13.41
CA PRO A 233 -2.01 5.65 13.43
C PRO A 233 -0.80 4.88 14.00
N LEU A 234 0.36 5.04 13.38
CA LEU A 234 1.63 4.35 13.66
C LEU A 234 1.54 2.82 13.75
N ALA A 235 0.57 2.20 13.08
CA ALA A 235 0.55 0.74 12.94
C ALA A 235 1.57 0.26 11.90
N ASP A 236 2.14 -0.92 12.14
CA ASP A 236 2.91 -1.68 11.16
C ASP A 236 2.09 -2.92 10.77
N VAL A 237 1.67 -2.98 9.51
CA VAL A 237 0.82 -4.05 8.99
C VAL A 237 1.62 -4.92 8.02
N PRO A 238 1.95 -6.16 8.40
CA PRO A 238 2.61 -7.09 7.49
C PRO A 238 1.64 -7.57 6.41
N LEU A 239 2.10 -7.59 5.16
CA LEU A 239 1.34 -8.12 4.02
C LEU A 239 2.23 -9.00 3.15
N ASP A 240 1.84 -10.27 2.95
CA ASP A 240 2.55 -11.21 2.08
C ASP A 240 1.69 -11.52 0.84
N VAL A 241 2.15 -11.11 -0.34
CA VAL A 241 1.48 -11.31 -1.62
C VAL A 241 2.21 -12.37 -2.43
N GLN A 242 1.54 -13.50 -2.64
CA GLN A 242 2.03 -14.58 -3.50
C GLN A 242 1.56 -14.37 -4.95
N ALA A 243 2.50 -14.11 -5.86
CA ALA A 243 2.21 -14.12 -7.29
C ALA A 243 2.26 -15.55 -7.87
N THR A 244 1.48 -15.73 -8.93
CA THR A 244 1.41 -16.96 -9.74
C THR A 244 1.95 -16.69 -11.14
N PRO A 245 2.61 -17.66 -11.78
CA PRO A 245 3.19 -17.45 -13.10
C PRO A 245 2.07 -17.31 -14.14
N THR A 246 2.28 -16.49 -15.17
CA THR A 246 1.32 -16.41 -16.28
C THR A 246 1.42 -17.64 -17.17
N GLU A 247 0.31 -18.03 -17.81
CA GLU A 247 0.31 -19.16 -18.77
C GLU A 247 1.32 -18.95 -19.91
N ALA A 248 1.43 -17.71 -20.39
CA ALA A 248 2.39 -17.35 -21.42
C ALA A 248 3.84 -17.58 -20.95
N PHE A 249 4.15 -17.23 -19.70
CA PHE A 249 5.48 -17.44 -19.14
C PHE A 249 5.81 -18.92 -18.96
N VAL A 250 4.88 -19.70 -18.38
CA VAL A 250 5.03 -21.16 -18.25
C VAL A 250 5.29 -21.79 -19.62
N LYS A 251 4.54 -21.40 -20.66
CA LYS A 251 4.71 -21.92 -22.01
C LYS A 251 6.09 -21.61 -22.60
N ILE A 252 6.61 -20.40 -22.39
CA ILE A 252 7.94 -20.01 -22.86
C ILE A 252 9.02 -20.85 -22.16
N VAL A 253 8.92 -21.01 -20.83
CA VAL A 253 9.89 -21.82 -20.08
C VAL A 253 9.82 -23.28 -20.51
N GLN A 254 8.62 -23.84 -20.65
CA GLN A 254 8.41 -25.20 -21.16
C GLN A 254 9.07 -25.42 -22.52
N GLN A 255 8.92 -24.47 -23.44
CA GLN A 255 9.56 -24.56 -24.75
C GLN A 255 11.09 -24.56 -24.61
N ARG A 256 11.67 -23.71 -23.76
CA ARG A 256 13.13 -23.66 -23.53
C ARG A 256 13.66 -24.94 -22.90
N VAL A 257 12.94 -25.52 -21.95
CA VAL A 257 13.31 -26.82 -21.35
C VAL A 257 13.28 -27.92 -22.42
N ASN A 258 12.23 -27.97 -23.24
CA ASN A 258 12.15 -28.96 -24.33
C ASN A 258 13.26 -28.79 -25.37
N GLU A 259 13.57 -27.54 -25.77
CA GLU A 259 14.67 -27.24 -26.69
C GLU A 259 16.04 -27.65 -26.11
N PHE A 260 16.25 -27.45 -24.81
CA PHE A 260 17.45 -27.88 -24.11
C PHE A 260 17.58 -29.42 -24.08
N LEU A 261 16.52 -30.13 -23.68
CA LEU A 261 16.53 -31.59 -23.66
C LEU A 261 16.71 -32.18 -25.08
N SER A 262 16.09 -31.57 -26.08
CA SER A 262 16.31 -31.97 -27.48
C SER A 262 17.74 -31.76 -27.95
N LYS A 263 18.47 -30.77 -27.45
CA LYS A 263 19.91 -30.62 -27.73
C LYS A 263 20.73 -31.70 -27.04
N CYS A 264 20.37 -32.08 -25.81
CA CYS A 264 21.00 -33.18 -25.09
C CYS A 264 20.95 -34.49 -25.88
N THR A 265 19.82 -34.80 -26.52
CA THR A 265 19.68 -36.03 -27.32
C THR A 265 20.52 -36.04 -28.60
N THR A 266 21.10 -34.92 -29.02
CA THR A 266 22.03 -34.88 -30.18
C THR A 266 23.45 -35.30 -29.83
N GLN A 267 23.79 -35.38 -28.53
CA GLN A 267 25.12 -35.77 -28.08
C GLN A 267 25.26 -37.30 -28.12
N GLN A 268 26.12 -37.83 -28.99
CA GLN A 268 26.37 -39.26 -29.13
C GLN A 268 27.36 -39.80 -28.08
N VAL A 269 27.10 -39.53 -26.82
CA VAL A 269 27.91 -40.01 -25.68
C VAL A 269 27.01 -40.58 -24.59
N LEU A 270 27.54 -41.50 -23.79
CA LEU A 270 26.80 -42.16 -22.71
C LEU A 270 26.37 -41.21 -21.58
N GLN A 271 27.16 -40.16 -21.36
CA GLN A 271 26.95 -39.14 -20.33
C GLN A 271 27.02 -37.76 -21.00
N PRO A 272 25.94 -37.31 -21.65
CA PRO A 272 25.91 -36.01 -22.31
C PRO A 272 26.27 -34.88 -21.34
N THR A 273 27.20 -34.01 -21.76
CA THR A 273 27.72 -32.97 -20.88
C THR A 273 26.65 -31.92 -20.63
N GLY A 274 26.43 -31.61 -19.35
CA GLY A 274 25.44 -30.62 -18.92
C GLY A 274 23.99 -31.09 -19.10
N CYS A 275 23.74 -32.39 -19.21
CA CYS A 275 22.39 -32.95 -19.39
C CYS A 275 21.96 -33.78 -18.18
N PRO A 276 20.64 -33.86 -17.91
CA PRO A 276 20.12 -34.47 -16.70
C PRO A 276 19.94 -35.99 -16.76
N PHE A 277 20.44 -36.62 -17.83
CA PHE A 277 20.34 -38.06 -18.01
C PHE A 277 21.65 -38.61 -18.57
N GLY A 278 21.87 -39.90 -18.31
CA GLY A 278 22.98 -40.65 -18.85
C GLY A 278 22.79 -42.13 -18.58
N TYR A 279 23.60 -42.95 -19.25
CA TYR A 279 23.53 -44.40 -19.13
C TYR A 279 24.94 -44.98 -18.95
N ALA A 280 25.12 -45.84 -17.95
CA ALA A 280 26.40 -46.48 -17.69
C ALA A 280 26.39 -47.92 -18.22
N VAL A 281 27.45 -48.30 -18.96
CA VAL A 281 27.66 -49.68 -19.39
C VAL A 281 29.00 -50.21 -18.87
N PRO A 282 29.06 -51.48 -18.43
CA PRO A 282 30.32 -52.10 -17.98
C PRO A 282 31.21 -52.56 -19.16
N ASN A 283 30.63 -52.66 -20.36
CA ASN A 283 31.26 -53.22 -21.56
C ASN A 283 31.70 -52.14 -22.55
N ARG A 284 32.43 -52.54 -23.60
CA ARG A 284 32.93 -51.60 -24.62
C ARG A 284 31.83 -51.19 -25.58
N VAL A 285 31.59 -49.90 -25.73
CA VAL A 285 30.70 -49.34 -26.75
C VAL A 285 31.33 -49.49 -28.14
N ILE A 286 30.55 -49.99 -29.12
CA ILE A 286 30.99 -50.12 -30.51
C ILE A 286 30.84 -48.78 -31.22
N ASP A 287 29.59 -48.29 -31.29
CA ASP A 287 29.20 -47.00 -31.85
C ASP A 287 28.51 -46.15 -30.79
N GLY A 288 28.60 -44.82 -30.91
CA GLY A 288 28.01 -43.89 -29.95
C GLY A 288 26.50 -44.10 -29.77
N PRO A 289 25.95 -43.88 -28.56
CA PRO A 289 24.53 -44.07 -28.31
C PRO A 289 23.68 -43.09 -29.12
N THR A 290 22.50 -43.55 -29.52
CA THR A 290 21.43 -42.71 -30.04
C THR A 290 20.45 -42.42 -28.91
N TRP A 291 20.27 -41.13 -28.63
CA TRP A 291 19.34 -40.67 -27.60
C TRP A 291 18.07 -40.10 -28.24
N SER A 292 16.94 -40.29 -27.57
CA SER A 292 15.68 -39.61 -27.91
C SER A 292 14.86 -39.35 -26.65
N MET A 293 13.85 -38.49 -26.75
CA MET A 293 12.92 -38.22 -25.65
C MET A 293 11.67 -39.07 -25.81
N VAL A 294 11.32 -39.85 -24.78
CA VAL A 294 10.05 -40.59 -24.69
C VAL A 294 8.97 -39.66 -24.15
N THR A 295 9.25 -39.07 -22.99
CA THR A 295 8.34 -38.18 -22.27
C THR A 295 9.09 -36.92 -21.87
N ASN A 296 8.65 -35.78 -22.36
CA ASN A 296 9.14 -34.47 -21.90
C ASN A 296 8.48 -34.10 -20.56
N PRO A 297 9.16 -33.36 -19.68
CA PRO A 297 8.59 -32.93 -18.41
C PRO A 297 7.45 -31.92 -18.62
N ASP A 298 6.40 -31.98 -17.81
CA ASP A 298 5.36 -30.94 -17.72
C ASP A 298 5.68 -30.01 -16.54
N ILE A 299 6.32 -28.88 -16.84
CA ILE A 299 6.97 -28.07 -15.81
C ILE A 299 5.98 -27.25 -15.00
N THR A 300 6.25 -27.14 -13.70
CA THR A 300 5.54 -26.21 -12.80
C THR A 300 6.51 -25.19 -12.22
N LEU A 301 6.08 -23.93 -12.17
CA LEU A 301 6.90 -22.83 -11.65
C LEU A 301 6.43 -22.40 -10.26
N GLN A 302 7.38 -22.22 -9.36
CA GLN A 302 7.16 -21.74 -7.99
C GLN A 302 8.02 -20.49 -7.74
N PRO A 303 7.55 -19.50 -6.97
CA PRO A 303 8.39 -18.40 -6.55
C PRO A 303 9.58 -18.86 -5.72
N ASP A 304 10.70 -18.17 -5.93
CA ASP A 304 11.96 -18.39 -5.25
C ASP A 304 12.57 -17.05 -4.83
N ALA A 305 13.55 -17.06 -3.92
CA ALA A 305 14.14 -15.83 -3.37
C ALA A 305 14.80 -14.94 -4.44
N GLU A 306 15.25 -15.53 -5.53
CA GLU A 306 15.92 -14.83 -6.63
C GLU A 306 15.11 -14.84 -7.94
N GLY A 307 13.82 -15.20 -7.88
CA GLY A 307 12.92 -15.20 -9.03
C GLY A 307 11.93 -16.36 -9.01
N TRP A 308 12.12 -17.31 -9.93
CA TRP A 308 11.28 -18.50 -10.05
C TRP A 308 12.14 -19.76 -10.05
N LYS A 309 11.57 -20.87 -9.63
CA LYS A 309 12.16 -22.20 -9.77
C LYS A 309 11.21 -23.15 -10.48
N ILE A 310 11.78 -24.05 -11.25
CA ILE A 310 11.10 -25.20 -11.82
C ILE A 310 11.08 -26.26 -10.72
N ALA A 311 9.88 -26.68 -10.30
CA ALA A 311 9.78 -27.76 -9.34
C ALA A 311 10.29 -29.07 -9.97
N PRO A 312 10.92 -29.98 -9.18
CA PRO A 312 11.37 -31.26 -9.70
C PRO A 312 10.26 -31.99 -10.45
N THR A 313 10.49 -32.23 -11.73
CA THR A 313 9.49 -32.79 -12.66
C THR A 313 10.09 -33.98 -13.41
N PRO A 314 9.43 -35.15 -13.40
CA PRO A 314 9.94 -36.35 -14.05
C PRO A 314 9.90 -36.24 -15.57
N ALA A 315 10.88 -36.88 -16.22
CA ALA A 315 11.00 -37.04 -17.66
C ALA A 315 11.63 -38.41 -17.99
N THR A 316 11.60 -38.78 -19.27
CA THR A 316 12.16 -40.07 -19.71
C THR A 316 12.86 -39.93 -21.05
N ALA A 317 14.14 -40.28 -21.08
CA ALA A 317 14.94 -40.41 -22.28
C ALA A 317 15.04 -41.88 -22.68
N HIS A 318 15.35 -42.13 -23.94
CA HIS A 318 15.55 -43.47 -24.48
C HIS A 318 16.94 -43.56 -25.09
N VAL A 319 17.64 -44.66 -24.79
CA VAL A 319 18.98 -44.91 -25.30
C VAL A 319 19.03 -46.21 -26.10
N GLN A 320 19.61 -46.11 -27.29
CA GLN A 320 19.93 -47.26 -28.13
C GLN A 320 21.42 -47.30 -28.43
N LEU A 321 22.08 -48.44 -28.19
CA LEU A 321 23.48 -48.65 -28.52
C LEU A 321 23.85 -50.12 -28.66
N GLU A 322 25.00 -50.38 -29.25
CA GLU A 322 25.62 -51.71 -29.25
C GLU A 322 26.84 -51.75 -28.33
N VAL A 323 26.88 -52.77 -27.48
CA VAL A 323 27.97 -53.02 -26.54
C VAL A 323 28.60 -54.37 -26.83
N LYS A 324 29.94 -54.40 -26.86
CA LYS A 324 30.74 -55.61 -26.99
C LYS A 324 31.28 -56.01 -25.63
N SER A 325 30.94 -57.24 -25.23
CA SER A 325 31.46 -57.88 -24.03
C SER A 325 32.98 -57.91 -24.02
N LEU A 326 33.59 -57.47 -22.91
CA LEU A 326 35.04 -57.52 -22.73
C LEU A 326 35.54 -58.94 -22.44
N TYR A 327 34.66 -59.88 -22.10
CA TYR A 327 35.01 -61.23 -21.68
C TYR A 327 35.05 -62.22 -22.86
N ASP A 328 33.96 -62.28 -23.64
CA ASP A 328 33.77 -63.25 -24.73
C ASP A 328 33.65 -62.61 -26.12
N GLY A 329 33.66 -61.28 -26.19
CA GLY A 329 33.56 -60.55 -27.46
C GLY A 329 32.19 -60.59 -28.12
N SER A 330 31.15 -61.12 -27.45
CA SER A 330 29.77 -61.08 -27.93
C SER A 330 29.25 -59.65 -28.03
N VAL A 331 28.33 -59.39 -28.96
CA VAL A 331 27.69 -58.07 -29.15
C VAL A 331 26.25 -58.16 -28.67
N SER A 332 25.85 -57.20 -27.85
CA SER A 332 24.48 -57.05 -27.35
C SER A 332 23.91 -55.68 -27.72
N HIS A 333 22.66 -55.66 -28.14
CA HIS A 333 21.90 -54.43 -28.34
C HIS A 333 21.28 -53.97 -27.01
N VAL A 334 21.53 -52.73 -26.63
CA VAL A 334 20.89 -52.06 -25.51
C VAL A 334 19.83 -51.13 -26.05
N ASP A 335 18.63 -51.27 -25.52
CA ASP A 335 17.44 -50.49 -25.83
C ASP A 335 16.72 -50.30 -24.47
N GLN A 336 16.82 -49.11 -23.89
CA GLN A 336 16.39 -48.83 -22.52
C GLN A 336 15.80 -47.43 -22.37
N ASP A 337 14.76 -47.35 -21.53
CA ASP A 337 14.22 -46.08 -21.04
C ASP A 337 14.95 -45.66 -19.76
N VAL A 338 15.41 -44.42 -19.74
CA VAL A 338 16.16 -43.81 -18.64
C VAL A 338 15.31 -42.71 -18.01
N PRO A 339 14.66 -42.98 -16.86
CA PRO A 339 13.95 -41.95 -16.12
C PRO A 339 14.92 -40.97 -15.44
N PHE A 340 14.55 -39.71 -15.41
CA PHE A 340 15.30 -38.65 -14.72
C PHE A 340 14.35 -37.52 -14.29
N ASP A 341 14.81 -36.65 -13.40
CA ASP A 341 14.07 -35.46 -13.00
C ASP A 341 14.75 -34.19 -13.54
N VAL A 342 13.92 -33.20 -13.83
CA VAL A 342 14.34 -31.85 -14.23
C VAL A 342 13.88 -30.86 -13.17
N ASP A 343 14.84 -30.10 -12.67
CA ASP A 343 14.63 -28.93 -11.82
C ASP A 343 15.47 -27.77 -12.35
N GLY A 344 15.25 -26.57 -11.82
CA GLY A 344 16.03 -25.43 -12.25
C GLY A 344 15.61 -24.12 -11.63
N THR A 345 16.41 -23.09 -11.87
CA THR A 345 16.17 -21.73 -11.39
C THR A 345 16.07 -20.76 -12.57
N ILE A 346 15.24 -19.74 -12.39
CA ILE A 346 14.97 -18.70 -13.38
C ILE A 346 15.16 -17.36 -12.68
N ARG A 347 16.18 -16.63 -13.13
CA ARG A 347 16.54 -15.31 -12.58
C ARG A 347 16.32 -14.23 -13.62
N PHE A 348 15.74 -13.10 -13.21
CA PHE A 348 15.59 -11.94 -14.09
C PHE A 348 16.76 -10.99 -13.92
N LEU A 349 17.48 -10.79 -15.02
CA LEU A 349 18.61 -9.86 -15.08
C LEU A 349 18.11 -8.41 -15.13
N PRO A 350 18.93 -7.42 -14.72
CA PRO A 350 18.55 -6.00 -14.73
C PRO A 350 18.16 -5.46 -16.12
N ASP A 351 18.64 -6.08 -17.19
CA ASP A 351 18.31 -5.75 -18.58
C ASP A 351 16.94 -6.29 -19.02
N GLY A 352 16.23 -6.99 -18.13
CA GLY A 352 14.91 -7.59 -18.38
C GLY A 352 14.97 -8.96 -19.04
N SER A 353 16.15 -9.52 -19.30
CA SER A 353 16.30 -10.89 -19.79
C SER A 353 16.16 -11.92 -18.66
N ALA A 354 15.74 -13.14 -18.99
CA ALA A 354 15.65 -14.25 -18.05
C ALA A 354 16.78 -15.25 -18.29
N SER A 355 17.55 -15.55 -17.24
CA SER A 355 18.51 -16.65 -17.23
C SER A 355 17.85 -17.89 -16.65
N ILE A 356 17.86 -19.00 -17.39
CA ILE A 356 17.32 -20.29 -16.96
C ILE A 356 18.50 -21.24 -16.77
N SER A 357 18.69 -21.69 -15.53
CA SER A 357 19.68 -22.70 -15.18
C SER A 357 18.94 -23.99 -14.86
N ILE A 358 19.08 -25.01 -15.73
CA ILE A 358 18.51 -26.33 -15.52
C ILE A 358 19.55 -27.17 -14.77
N THR A 359 19.14 -27.76 -13.65
CA THR A 359 19.96 -28.62 -12.80
C THR A 359 19.42 -30.04 -12.82
N SER A 360 20.25 -30.97 -12.36
CA SER A 360 19.86 -32.35 -12.09
C SER A 360 19.99 -32.61 -10.60
N PRO A 361 19.09 -33.38 -9.98
CA PRO A 361 19.16 -33.62 -8.53
C PRO A 361 20.49 -34.25 -8.10
N GLU A 362 21.09 -35.11 -8.92
CA GLU A 362 22.39 -35.75 -8.64
C GLU A 362 23.57 -34.76 -8.57
N GLN A 363 23.49 -33.58 -9.20
CA GLN A 363 24.50 -32.52 -9.05
C GLN A 363 24.24 -31.61 -7.84
N SER A 364 23.05 -31.69 -7.24
CA SER A 364 22.63 -30.85 -6.11
C SER A 364 22.89 -31.50 -4.75
N ALA A 365 23.26 -32.79 -4.71
CA ALA A 365 23.67 -33.46 -3.48
C ALA A 365 25.10 -33.03 -3.10
N PRO A 366 25.34 -32.53 -1.86
CA PRO A 366 26.70 -32.36 -1.38
C PRO A 366 27.41 -33.74 -1.39
N PRO A 367 28.70 -33.80 -1.73
CA PRO A 367 29.42 -35.06 -1.78
C PRO A 367 29.32 -35.75 -0.41
N PRO A 368 28.95 -37.04 -0.35
CA PRO A 368 28.99 -37.78 0.90
C PRO A 368 30.47 -37.90 1.33
N GLY A 369 30.86 -37.10 2.32
CA GLY A 369 32.17 -37.23 2.99
C GLY A 369 33.10 -36.02 2.94
N SER A 370 32.63 -34.84 3.33
CA SER A 370 33.53 -33.80 3.84
C SER A 370 33.15 -33.40 5.27
N GLU A 371 33.21 -34.38 6.18
CA GLU A 371 33.62 -34.11 7.55
C GLU A 371 35.11 -34.45 7.64
N GLY A 372 35.92 -33.41 7.83
CA GLY A 372 37.35 -33.47 8.11
C GLY A 372 37.69 -32.40 9.12
#